data_AF-A0A497FBF5-F1
#
_entry.id   AF-A0A497FBF5-F1
#
_cell.length_a   1.000
_cell.length_b   1.000
_cell.length_c   1.000
_cell.angle_alpha   90.00
_cell.angle_beta   90.00
_cell.angle_gamma   90.00
#
_symmetry.space_group_name_H-M   'P 1'
#
loop_
_entity.id
_entity.type
_entity.pdbx_description
1 polymer ?
#
loop_
_entity_poly.entity_id
_entity_poly.type
_entity_poly.pdbx_seq_one_letter_code
_entity_poly.pdbx_strand_id
1 'polypeptide(L)' 'MREYVVVKKDFSIKVPAVIRNALKLKPGTVMQIEYRADDHVLVLRPVAKLRVREVKNEGSLGR' A
#
# COMPACT_ATOMS: atom_id res chain seq x y z
N MET A 1 -1.32 0.68 23.78
CA MET A 1 -1.21 -0.62 23.10
C MET A 1 -0.65 -0.37 21.70
N ARG A 2 0.58 -0.83 21.39
CA ARG A 2 1.19 -0.69 20.05
C ARG A 2 1.12 -2.07 19.37
N GLU A 3 0.37 -2.18 18.28
CA GLU A 3 0.31 -3.43 17.49
C GLU A 3 1.41 -3.41 16.43
N TYR A 4 2.32 -4.38 16.48
CA TYR A 4 3.36 -4.59 15.47
C TYR A 4 2.80 -5.48 14.37
N VAL A 5 2.92 -5.07 13.11
CA VAL A 5 2.48 -5.87 11.98
C VAL A 5 3.64 -6.72 11.48
N VAL A 6 3.44 -8.04 11.43
CA VAL A 6 4.46 -8.98 10.95
C VAL A 6 4.57 -8.89 9.43
N VAL A 7 5.74 -8.52 8.94
CA VAL A 7 6.09 -8.53 7.51
C VAL A 7 6.58 -9.94 7.17
N LYS A 8 5.93 -10.58 6.19
CA LYS A 8 6.36 -11.88 5.68
C LYS A 8 7.57 -11.74 4.76
N LYS A 9 8.22 -12.87 4.43
CA LYS A 9 9.39 -12.91 3.53
C LYS A 9 9.12 -12.38 2.11
N ASP A 10 7.86 -12.43 1.67
CA ASP A 10 7.40 -11.87 0.39
C ASP A 10 7.01 -10.38 0.50
N PHE A 11 7.40 -9.72 1.61
CA PHE A 11 7.04 -8.34 1.95
C PHE A 11 5.52 -8.12 2.13
N SER A 12 4.72 -9.19 2.18
CA SER A 12 3.29 -9.07 2.46
C SER A 12 3.03 -8.79 3.94
N ILE A 13 2.01 -7.98 4.19
CA ILE A 13 1.62 -7.57 5.53
C ILE A 13 0.20 -8.09 5.79
N LYS A 14 0.00 -8.80 6.91
CA LYS A 14 -1.34 -9.24 7.31
C LYS A 14 -2.08 -8.07 7.95
N VAL A 15 -3.05 -7.50 7.24
CA VAL A 15 -3.93 -6.45 7.81
C VAL A 15 -4.88 -7.09 8.84
N PRO A 16 -4.89 -6.66 10.11
CA PRO A 16 -5.80 -7.13 11.15
C PRO A 16 -7.28 -6.99 10.79
N ALA A 17 -8.12 -7.88 11.31
CA ALA A 17 -9.56 -7.89 10.99
C ALA A 17 -10.26 -6.58 11.40
N VAL A 18 -9.86 -5.99 12.53
CA VAL A 18 -10.40 -4.70 13.02
C VAL A 18 -10.20 -3.60 11.98
N ILE A 19 -8.99 -3.49 11.42
CA ILE A 19 -8.65 -2.49 10.39
C ILE A 19 -9.41 -2.78 9.09
N ARG A 20 -9.47 -4.04 8.64
CA ARG A 20 -10.24 -4.41 7.44
C ARG A 20 -11.71 -4.05 7.55
N ASN A 21 -12.31 -4.28 8.72
CA ASN A 21 -13.72 -3.99 8.97
C ASN A 21 -13.96 -2.48 9.06
N ALA A 22 -13.11 -1.74 9.77
CA ALA A 22 -13.21 -0.28 9.88
C ALA A 22 -13.10 0.40 8.51
N LEU A 23 -12.20 -0.08 7.65
CA LEU A 23 -11.97 0.45 6.31
C LEU A 23 -12.85 -0.21 5.23
N LYS A 24 -13.75 -1.14 5.61
CA LYS A 24 -14.62 -1.92 4.70
C LYS A 24 -13.85 -2.55 3.51
N LEU A 25 -12.63 -3.03 3.76
CA LEU A 25 -11.76 -3.60 2.72
C LEU A 25 -12.29 -4.95 2.26
N LYS A 26 -12.39 -5.13 0.95
CA LYS A 26 -12.71 -6.41 0.30
C LYS A 26 -11.45 -7.00 -0.36
N PRO A 27 -11.35 -8.33 -0.56
CA PRO A 27 -10.31 -8.91 -1.40
C PRO A 27 -10.28 -8.22 -2.77
N GLY A 28 -9.08 -7.85 -3.25
CA GLY A 28 -8.90 -7.10 -4.49
C GLY A 28 -9.07 -5.57 -4.37
N THR A 29 -9.33 -5.03 -3.18
CA THR A 29 -9.32 -3.57 -2.97
C THR A 29 -7.92 -3.03 -3.25
N VAL A 30 -7.82 -2.05 -4.14
CA VAL A 30 -6.55 -1.39 -4.42
C VAL A 30 -6.30 -0.31 -3.38
N MET A 31 -5.07 -0.28 -2.86
CA MET A 31 -4.61 0.67 -1.85
C MET A 31 -3.46 1.49 -2.41
N GLN A 32 -3.49 2.80 -2.20
CA GLN A 32 -2.32 3.66 -2.34
C GLN A 32 -1.49 3.55 -1.07
N ILE A 33 -0.17 3.39 -1.23
CA ILE A 33 0.80 3.32 -0.13
C ILE A 33 1.68 4.57 -0.22
N GLU A 34 1.78 5.31 0.88
CA GLU A 34 2.59 6.52 1.01
C GLU A 34 3.52 6.38 2.21
N TYR A 35 4.80 6.70 2.04
CA TYR A 35 5.74 6.77 3.15
C TYR A 35 5.82 8.21 3.67
N ARG A 36 5.48 8.41 4.94
CA ARG A 36 5.63 9.70 5.63
C ARG A 36 6.94 9.69 6.40
N ALA A 37 7.89 10.50 5.93
CA ALA A 37 9.23 10.57 6.49
C ALA A 37 9.25 11.13 7.91
N ASP A 38 8.38 12.11 8.22
CA ASP A 38 8.37 12.80 9.51
C ASP A 38 8.13 11.85 10.69
N ASP A 39 7.21 10.90 10.50
CA ASP A 39 6.82 9.93 11.53
C ASP A 39 7.38 8.52 11.26
N HIS A 40 8.13 8.34 10.17
CA HIS A 40 8.60 7.03 9.67
C HIS A 40 7.48 5.98 9.53
N VAL A 41 6.31 6.39 9.05
CA VAL A 41 5.13 5.52 8.92
C VAL A 41 4.73 5.29 7.47
N LEU A 42 4.23 4.08 7.17
CA LEU A 42 3.53 3.78 5.93
C LEU A 42 2.03 4.02 6.10
N VAL A 43 1.46 4.88 5.27
CA VAL A 43 0.04 5.20 5.24
C VAL A 43 -0.60 4.49 4.07
N LEU A 44 -1.64 3.69 4.34
CA LEU A 44 -2.41 2.99 3.32
C LEU A 44 -3.78 3.66 3.16
N ARG A 45 -4.18 3.99 1.92
CA ARG A 45 -5.48 4.61 1.60
C ARG A 45 -6.20 3.82 0.51
N PRO A 46 -7.48 3.44 0.70
CA PRO A 46 -8.24 2.80 -0.37
C PRO A 46 -8.46 3.79 -1.51
N VAL A 47 -8.27 3.35 -2.75
CA VAL A 47 -8.51 4.16 -3.95
C VAL A 47 -9.73 3.64 -4.71
N ALA A 48 -10.75 4.49 -4.85
CA ALA A 48 -12.02 4.12 -5.49
C ALA A 48 -11.92 3.96 -7.01
N LYS A 49 -10.93 4.61 -7.64
CA LYS A 49 -10.67 4.52 -9.09
C LYS A 49 -9.16 4.55 -9.29
N LEU A 50 -8.56 3.38 -9.49
CA LEU A 50 -7.17 3.28 -9.88
C LEU A 50 -7.06 3.76 -11.33
N ARG A 51 -6.71 5.04 -11.52
CA ARG A 51 -6.35 5.55 -12.85
C ARG A 51 -4.89 5.17 -13.09
N VAL A 52 -4.66 3.92 -13.50
CA VAL A 52 -3.33 3.46 -13.93
C VAL A 52 -2.99 4.23 -15.19
N ARG A 53 -2.20 5.29 -15.06
CA ARG A 53 -1.50 5.87 -16.20
C ARG A 53 -0.28 4.99 -16.37
N GLU A 54 -0.34 4.10 -17.35
CA GLU A 54 0.81 3.28 -17.75
C GLU A 54 1.98 4.25 -18.00
N VAL A 55 2.95 4.24 -17.09
CA VAL A 55 4.19 5.01 -17.28
C VAL A 55 4.95 4.24 -18.33
N LYS A 56 4.78 4.62 -19.60
CA LYS A 56 5.67 4.21 -20.68
C LYS A 56 7.06 4.65 -20.24
N ASN A 57 7.90 3.69 -19.90
CA ASN A 57 9.29 3.95 -19.57
C ASN A 57 10.03 4.23 -20.89
N GLU A 58 9.77 5.40 -21.49
CA GLU A 58 10.57 5.99 -22.58
C GLU A 58 11.83 6.59 -21.95
N GLY A 59 12.66 5.70 -21.40
CA GLY A 59 13.94 6.02 -20.78
C GLY A 59 14.96 5.05 -21.33
N SER A 60 15.35 5.28 -22.58
CA SER A 60 16.53 4.69 -23.20
C SER A 60 17.69 4.73 -22.20
N LEU A 61 18.21 3.56 -21.83
CA LEU A 61 19.56 3.43 -21.28
C LEU A 61 20.53 3.81 -22.40
N GLY A 62 20.66 5.13 -22.62
CA GLY A 62 21.61 5.71 -23.54
C GLY A 62 23.01 5.65 -22.93
N ARG A 63 23.75 4.61 -23.37
CA ARG A 63 25.15 4.26 -23.08
C ARG A 63 25.47 3.76 -21.68
#